data_AF-A0A355FKS1-F1
#
_entry.id   AF-A0A355FKS1-F1
#
_cell.length_a   1.000
_cell.length_b   1.000
_cell.length_c   1.000
_cell.angle_alpha   90.00
_cell.angle_beta   90.00
_cell.angle_gamma   90.00
#
_symmetry.space_group_name_H-M   'P 1'
#
loop_
_entity.id
_entity.type
_entity.pdbx_description
1 polymer ?
#
loop_
_entity_poly.entity_id
_entity_poly.type
_entity_poly.pdbx_seq_one_letter_code
_entity_poly.pdbx_strand_id
1 'polypeptide(L)'
;RAGGMQVLLPIVQPAEIWRQSGRWDVYGEEMLRLQDRHQRDFCLGPTHEEMITTLVKDEVRSYRELPLRIYQIQNKYRDEIRPRFGVMRAREFIMKDLYSFDRDAEGLNKSYEAMYEAYERIFTRCGLRFRAVEADSGAIGGDVSHEFMVLAPSGEAVILYCEACSFAANNEKATAALPKAIDEALLNLEEVETPGQATVPEVTAFLQVGPDQLIKTLFYATDEEFIAVLVRGDDELNEIKLGNLINKPFRLAPPEELAARL
;
A
#
# COMPACT_ATOMS: atom_id res chain seq x y z
N ARG A 1 -24.46 -2.72 15.35
CA ARG A 1 -23.54 -3.73 15.95
C ARG A 1 -23.24 -4.75 14.86
N ALA A 2 -22.00 -5.18 14.63
CA ALA A 2 -21.61 -5.96 13.43
C ALA A 2 -21.30 -7.45 13.68
N GLY A 3 -21.63 -7.98 14.85
CA GLY A 3 -21.49 -9.42 15.16
C GLY A 3 -20.05 -9.92 15.36
N GLY A 4 -19.11 -9.04 15.73
CA GLY A 4 -17.73 -9.43 16.00
C GLY A 4 -17.56 -10.14 17.36
N MET A 5 -16.78 -11.22 17.39
CA MET A 5 -16.37 -11.94 18.58
C MET A 5 -14.99 -11.47 19.03
N GLN A 6 -14.87 -11.02 20.28
CA GLN A 6 -13.61 -10.54 20.79
C GLN A 6 -12.75 -11.70 21.29
N VAL A 7 -11.49 -11.71 20.89
CA VAL A 7 -10.44 -12.61 21.39
C VAL A 7 -9.24 -11.79 21.86
N LEU A 8 -8.25 -12.46 22.44
CA LEU A 8 -6.95 -11.87 22.74
C LEU A 8 -5.88 -12.86 22.28
N LEU A 9 -5.19 -12.54 21.19
CA LEU A 9 -4.15 -13.39 20.62
C LEU A 9 -2.78 -13.03 21.21
N PRO A 10 -1.83 -13.99 21.25
CA PRO A 10 -0.46 -13.74 21.69
C PRO A 10 0.22 -12.64 20.86
N ILE A 11 1.00 -11.78 21.52
CA ILE A 11 1.83 -10.80 20.82
C ILE A 11 3.13 -11.40 20.30
N VAL A 12 3.71 -12.36 21.04
CA VAL A 12 4.85 -13.15 20.56
C VAL A 12 4.30 -14.22 19.63
N GLN A 13 4.75 -14.20 18.38
CA GLN A 13 4.30 -15.13 17.34
C GLN A 13 5.47 -15.98 16.84
N PRO A 14 5.28 -17.30 16.66
CA PRO A 14 6.33 -18.19 16.16
C PRO A 14 6.69 -17.85 14.71
N ALA A 15 7.98 -17.91 14.35
CA ALA A 15 8.39 -17.61 12.97
C ALA A 15 7.79 -18.57 11.93
N GLU A 16 7.45 -19.79 12.33
CA GLU A 16 6.93 -20.84 11.45
C GLU A 16 5.64 -20.44 10.73
N ILE A 17 4.71 -19.74 11.39
CA ILE A 17 3.45 -19.33 10.76
C ILE A 17 3.68 -18.20 9.74
N TRP A 18 4.66 -17.33 9.97
CA TRP A 18 5.09 -16.27 9.06
C TRP A 18 5.88 -16.81 7.87
N ARG A 19 6.67 -17.86 8.08
CA ARG A 19 7.36 -18.57 6.99
C ARG A 19 6.36 -19.29 6.10
N GLN A 20 5.28 -19.85 6.65
CA GLN A 20 4.20 -20.47 5.87
C GLN A 20 3.48 -19.47 4.97
N SER A 21 3.27 -18.22 5.41
CA SER A 21 2.70 -17.16 4.57
C SER A 21 3.70 -16.54 3.60
N GLY A 22 4.99 -16.82 3.75
CA GLY A 22 6.08 -16.15 3.03
C GLY A 22 6.38 -14.73 3.50
N ARG A 23 5.62 -14.20 4.47
CA ARG A 23 5.77 -12.81 4.96
C ARG A 23 6.95 -12.64 5.91
N TRP A 24 7.54 -13.73 6.43
CA TRP A 24 8.70 -13.65 7.32
C TRP A 24 9.87 -12.85 6.71
N ASP A 25 10.19 -13.08 5.44
CA ASP A 25 11.31 -12.43 4.76
C ASP A 25 10.88 -11.12 4.07
N VAL A 26 9.64 -11.07 3.55
CA VAL A 26 9.11 -9.92 2.79
C VAL A 26 8.78 -8.71 3.67
N TYR A 27 8.40 -8.90 4.94
CA TYR A 27 8.05 -7.79 5.83
C TYR A 27 9.24 -6.86 6.15
N GLY A 28 10.47 -7.31 5.89
CA GLY A 28 11.67 -6.49 6.00
C GLY A 28 12.09 -6.19 7.44
N GLU A 29 12.66 -5.01 7.65
CA GLU A 29 13.22 -4.56 8.94
C GLU A 29 12.15 -4.04 9.92
N GLU A 30 10.95 -3.73 9.44
CA GLU A 30 9.85 -3.30 10.31
C GLU A 30 9.33 -4.43 11.23
N MET A 31 9.63 -5.69 10.90
CA MET A 31 9.31 -6.83 11.75
C MET A 31 10.35 -6.98 12.86
N LEU A 32 9.93 -6.73 14.10
CA LEU A 32 10.77 -6.95 15.26
C LEU A 32 10.90 -8.46 15.54
N ARG A 33 12.07 -9.01 15.23
CA ARG A 33 12.43 -10.43 15.44
C ARG A 33 13.17 -10.62 16.75
N LEU A 34 12.92 -11.75 17.41
CA LEU A 34 13.58 -12.14 18.66
C LEU A 34 13.79 -13.66 18.70
N GLN A 35 14.71 -14.10 19.56
CA GLN A 35 14.96 -15.51 19.81
C GLN A 35 14.70 -15.86 21.27
N ASP A 36 14.14 -17.04 21.51
CA ASP A 36 14.03 -17.57 22.87
C ASP A 36 15.35 -18.20 23.35
N ARG A 37 15.36 -18.68 24.59
CA ARG A 37 16.52 -19.35 25.20
C ARG A 37 16.95 -20.65 24.49
N HIS A 38 16.11 -21.18 23.62
CA HIS A 38 16.36 -22.39 22.84
C HIS A 38 16.73 -22.06 21.38
N GLN A 39 17.02 -20.78 21.08
CA GLN A 39 17.37 -20.30 19.74
C GLN A 39 16.25 -20.52 18.71
N ARG A 40 14.98 -20.52 19.16
CA ARG A 40 13.83 -20.52 18.26
C ARG A 40 13.46 -19.09 17.91
N ASP A 41 13.12 -18.87 16.65
CA ASP A 41 12.77 -17.55 16.12
C ASP A 41 11.30 -17.19 16.39
N PHE A 42 11.08 -15.95 16.79
CA PHE A 42 9.77 -15.36 16.98
C PHE A 42 9.77 -13.92 16.45
N CYS A 43 8.59 -13.34 16.31
CA CYS A 43 8.42 -11.90 16.16
C CYS A 43 7.45 -11.35 17.20
N LEU A 44 7.54 -10.05 17.46
CA LEU A 44 6.43 -9.31 18.05
C LEU A 44 5.47 -8.93 16.93
N GLY A 45 4.24 -9.43 16.99
CA GLY A 45 3.25 -9.33 15.92
C GLY A 45 2.99 -7.88 15.49
N PRO A 46 3.36 -7.49 14.26
CA PRO A 46 2.96 -6.21 13.68
C PRO A 46 1.49 -6.20 13.24
N THR A 47 0.92 -7.40 13.08
CA THR A 47 -0.46 -7.77 12.77
C THR A 47 -0.63 -9.28 13.06
N HIS A 48 -1.80 -9.86 12.80
CA HIS A 48 -2.20 -11.20 13.23
C HIS A 48 -2.87 -12.06 12.14
N GLU A 49 -2.70 -11.78 10.83
CA GLU A 49 -3.30 -12.61 9.77
C GLU A 49 -2.90 -14.09 9.88
N GLU A 50 -1.63 -14.39 10.12
CA GLU A 50 -1.10 -15.77 10.23
C GLU A 50 -1.64 -16.48 11.47
N MET A 51 -1.64 -15.76 12.60
CA MET A 51 -2.06 -16.29 13.90
C MET A 51 -3.56 -16.64 13.90
N ILE A 52 -4.40 -15.73 13.40
CA ILE A 52 -5.84 -15.97 13.34
C ILE A 52 -6.20 -17.03 12.28
N THR A 53 -5.46 -17.08 11.16
CA THR A 53 -5.64 -18.12 10.15
C THR A 53 -5.29 -19.50 10.72
N THR A 54 -4.23 -19.61 11.51
CA THR A 54 -3.86 -20.85 12.19
C THR A 54 -4.94 -21.28 13.18
N LEU A 55 -5.43 -20.36 14.01
CA LEU A 55 -6.54 -20.64 14.94
C LEU A 55 -7.78 -21.16 14.21
N VAL A 56 -8.22 -20.46 13.16
CA VAL A 56 -9.43 -20.85 12.43
C VAL A 56 -9.26 -22.16 11.68
N LYS A 57 -8.08 -22.41 11.10
CA LYS A 57 -7.73 -23.69 10.46
C LYS A 57 -7.88 -24.88 11.41
N ASP A 58 -7.48 -24.71 12.67
CA ASP A 58 -7.49 -25.79 13.65
C ASP A 58 -8.87 -26.03 14.26
N GLU A 59 -9.65 -24.96 14.44
CA GLU A 59 -10.95 -25.01 15.12
C GLU A 59 -12.15 -25.20 14.18
N VAL A 60 -12.16 -24.57 13.00
CA VAL A 60 -13.33 -24.56 12.12
C VAL A 60 -13.28 -25.74 11.15
N ARG A 61 -14.31 -26.59 11.18
CA ARG A 61 -14.36 -27.84 10.40
C ARG A 61 -15.52 -27.90 9.42
N SER A 62 -16.49 -26.98 9.53
CA SER A 62 -17.67 -26.95 8.67
C SER A 62 -18.00 -25.55 8.16
N TYR A 63 -18.47 -25.48 6.90
CA TYR A 63 -19.03 -24.24 6.33
C TYR A 63 -20.22 -23.69 7.14
N ARG A 64 -20.88 -24.51 7.97
CA ARG A 64 -22.01 -24.11 8.82
C ARG A 64 -21.60 -23.19 9.97
N GLU A 65 -20.31 -23.17 10.29
CA GLU A 65 -19.73 -22.30 11.31
C GLU A 65 -19.36 -20.92 10.73
N LEU A 66 -19.46 -20.75 9.40
CA LEU A 66 -19.20 -19.49 8.71
C LEU A 66 -20.51 -18.72 8.46
N PRO A 67 -20.47 -17.37 8.42
CA PRO A 67 -19.28 -16.53 8.54
C PRO A 67 -18.84 -16.28 9.99
N LEU A 68 -17.53 -16.13 10.19
CA LEU A 68 -16.94 -15.69 11.45
C LEU A 68 -16.39 -14.29 11.31
N ARG A 69 -16.51 -13.48 12.37
CA ARG A 69 -15.87 -12.16 12.48
C ARG A 69 -15.19 -12.09 13.82
N ILE A 70 -13.88 -12.21 13.84
CA ILE A 70 -13.08 -12.33 15.07
C ILE A 70 -12.20 -11.10 15.18
N TYR A 71 -12.17 -10.44 16.33
CA TYR A 71 -11.37 -9.24 16.52
C TYR A 71 -10.68 -9.20 17.87
N GLN A 72 -9.66 -8.35 17.98
CA GLN A 72 -9.02 -8.02 19.24
C GLN A 72 -8.73 -6.52 19.31
N ILE A 73 -8.39 -6.06 20.51
CA ILE A 73 -7.83 -4.73 20.76
C ILE A 73 -6.55 -5.00 21.56
N GLN A 74 -5.40 -4.88 20.91
CA GLN A 74 -4.15 -5.40 21.43
C GLN A 74 -2.95 -4.61 20.87
N ASN A 75 -1.88 -4.50 21.66
CA ASN A 75 -0.65 -3.80 21.28
C ASN A 75 0.02 -4.50 20.10
N LYS A 76 0.45 -3.72 19.11
CA LYS A 76 1.24 -4.16 17.96
C LYS A 76 2.62 -3.53 18.02
N TYR A 77 3.57 -4.19 17.37
CA TYR A 77 4.95 -3.73 17.27
C TYR A 77 5.38 -3.63 15.81
N ARG A 78 5.83 -2.44 15.40
CA ARG A 78 6.48 -2.21 14.10
C ARG A 78 7.75 -1.41 14.37
N ASP A 79 8.91 -1.91 13.94
CA ASP A 79 10.18 -1.23 14.16
C ASP A 79 10.37 -0.08 13.16
N GLU A 80 9.47 0.91 13.27
CA GLU A 80 9.42 2.08 12.41
C GLU A 80 10.77 2.81 12.42
N ILE A 81 11.31 3.02 11.21
CA ILE A 81 12.61 3.66 10.98
C ILE A 81 12.63 5.09 11.51
N ARG A 82 11.51 5.81 11.35
CA ARG A 82 11.38 7.21 11.80
C ARG A 82 10.09 7.41 12.60
N PRO A 83 10.05 7.01 13.89
CA PRO A 83 8.91 7.25 14.75
C PRO A 83 8.74 8.76 14.94
N ARG A 84 7.51 9.25 14.75
CA ARG A 84 7.22 10.68 14.74
C ARG A 84 5.79 10.96 15.18
N PHE A 85 5.55 12.20 15.56
CA PHE A 85 4.21 12.70 15.90
C PHE A 85 3.51 11.95 17.05
N GLY A 86 4.29 11.44 18.01
CA GLY A 86 3.77 10.76 19.20
C GLY A 86 2.99 9.51 18.84
N VAL A 87 1.71 9.46 19.24
CA VAL A 87 0.84 8.29 19.06
C VAL A 87 0.48 8.01 17.60
N MET A 88 0.68 8.95 16.68
CA MET A 88 0.31 8.77 15.27
C MET A 88 1.25 7.81 14.53
N ARG A 89 2.54 7.79 14.89
CA ARG A 89 3.54 6.93 14.26
C ARG A 89 4.59 6.48 15.27
N ALA A 90 4.20 5.53 16.11
CA ALA A 90 5.01 4.92 17.16
C ALA A 90 5.42 3.49 16.81
N ARG A 91 6.42 2.94 17.52
CA ARG A 91 6.83 1.54 17.37
C ARG A 91 5.93 0.55 18.08
N GLU A 92 5.40 0.94 19.23
CA GLU A 92 4.35 0.22 19.94
C GLU A 92 3.08 1.05 19.91
N PHE A 93 1.98 0.44 19.50
CA PHE A 93 0.68 1.11 19.39
C PHE A 93 -0.47 0.13 19.60
N ILE A 94 -1.63 0.64 20.03
CA ILE A 94 -2.84 -0.17 20.18
C ILE A 94 -3.55 -0.23 18.83
N MET A 95 -3.87 -1.44 18.38
CA MET A 95 -4.67 -1.66 17.18
C MET A 95 -5.91 -2.48 17.53
N LYS A 96 -7.04 -2.09 16.93
CA LYS A 96 -8.17 -2.98 16.74
C LYS A 96 -8.04 -3.61 15.37
N ASP A 97 -7.82 -4.91 15.33
CA ASP A 97 -7.75 -5.76 14.14
C ASP A 97 -8.91 -6.75 14.17
N LEU A 98 -9.60 -6.92 13.03
CA LEU A 98 -10.69 -7.87 12.85
C LEU A 98 -10.46 -8.64 11.56
N TYR A 99 -10.68 -9.95 11.63
CA TYR A 99 -10.55 -10.89 10.53
C TYR A 99 -11.89 -11.58 10.35
N SER A 100 -12.41 -11.57 9.12
CA SER A 100 -13.58 -12.36 8.77
C SER A 100 -13.19 -13.60 7.97
N PHE A 101 -13.91 -14.68 8.22
CA PHE A 101 -13.79 -15.92 7.48
C PHE A 101 -15.16 -16.23 6.91
N ASP A 102 -15.24 -16.26 5.58
CA ASP A 102 -16.49 -16.33 4.85
C ASP A 102 -16.46 -17.54 3.90
N ARG A 103 -17.63 -18.13 3.63
CA ARG A 103 -17.74 -19.33 2.79
C ARG A 103 -17.44 -19.04 1.32
N ASP A 104 -17.81 -17.84 0.87
CA ASP A 104 -17.79 -17.41 -0.52
C ASP A 104 -17.61 -15.89 -0.61
N ALA A 105 -17.38 -15.38 -1.82
CA ALA A 105 -17.17 -13.96 -2.08
C ALA A 105 -18.38 -13.09 -1.70
N GLU A 106 -19.60 -13.62 -1.79
CA GLU A 106 -20.80 -12.90 -1.36
C GLU A 106 -20.81 -12.70 0.16
N GLY A 107 -20.42 -13.73 0.92
CA GLY A 107 -20.20 -13.64 2.37
C GLY A 107 -19.13 -12.62 2.73
N LEU A 108 -17.99 -12.66 2.03
CA LEU A 108 -16.90 -11.68 2.19
C LEU A 108 -17.42 -10.25 1.99
N ASN A 109 -18.16 -9.99 0.91
CA ASN A 109 -18.70 -8.66 0.63
C ASN A 109 -19.64 -8.17 1.76
N LYS A 110 -20.49 -9.05 2.28
CA LYS A 110 -21.36 -8.72 3.44
C LYS A 110 -20.54 -8.43 4.70
N SER A 111 -19.49 -9.19 4.95
CA SER A 111 -18.57 -8.97 6.07
C SER A 111 -17.81 -7.65 5.93
N TYR A 112 -17.37 -7.34 4.73
CA TYR A 112 -16.70 -6.09 4.38
C TYR A 112 -17.60 -4.88 4.59
N GLU A 113 -18.81 -4.89 4.03
CA GLU A 113 -19.79 -3.81 4.16
C GLU A 113 -20.17 -3.60 5.64
N ALA A 114 -20.38 -4.68 6.39
CA ALA A 114 -20.64 -4.59 7.82
C ALA A 114 -19.49 -3.92 8.59
N MET A 115 -18.24 -4.12 8.18
CA MET A 115 -17.08 -3.43 8.76
C MET A 115 -17.00 -1.98 8.31
N TYR A 116 -17.23 -1.69 7.03
CA TYR A 116 -17.28 -0.33 6.50
C TYR A 116 -18.24 0.54 7.32
N GLU A 117 -19.50 0.11 7.47
CA GLU A 117 -20.48 0.84 8.25
C GLU A 117 -20.12 0.89 9.75
N ALA A 118 -19.48 -0.15 10.28
CA ALA A 118 -19.07 -0.16 11.69
C ALA A 118 -17.99 0.89 11.94
N TYR A 119 -17.01 1.02 11.06
CA TYR A 119 -15.95 2.02 11.15
C TYR A 119 -16.53 3.43 10.96
N GLU A 120 -17.43 3.63 10.00
CA GLU A 120 -18.15 4.90 9.83
C GLU A 120 -18.87 5.33 11.12
N ARG A 121 -19.60 4.41 11.76
CA ARG A 121 -20.25 4.67 13.05
C ARG A 121 -19.26 4.92 14.19
N ILE A 122 -18.12 4.24 14.21
CA ILE A 122 -17.06 4.44 15.23
C ILE A 122 -16.50 5.85 15.11
N PHE A 123 -16.01 6.24 13.93
CA PHE A 123 -15.40 7.56 13.73
C PHE A 123 -16.40 8.70 13.90
N THR A 124 -17.66 8.50 13.47
CA THR A 124 -18.75 9.46 13.72
C THR A 124 -19.00 9.64 15.22
N ARG A 125 -19.04 8.55 16.00
CA ARG A 125 -19.20 8.63 17.47
C ARG A 125 -18.00 9.23 18.18
N CYS A 126 -16.81 9.13 17.60
CA CYS A 126 -15.61 9.83 18.06
C CYS A 126 -15.62 11.33 17.74
N GLY A 127 -16.61 11.82 16.97
CA GLY A 127 -16.69 13.24 16.59
C GLY A 127 -15.66 13.66 15.54
N LEU A 128 -15.13 12.70 14.78
CA LEU A 128 -14.08 12.95 13.80
C LEU A 128 -14.66 13.38 12.45
N ARG A 129 -13.94 14.25 11.75
CA ARG A 129 -14.18 14.55 10.33
C ARG A 129 -13.34 13.62 9.49
N PHE A 130 -13.95 12.66 8.81
CA PHE A 130 -13.24 11.63 8.08
C PHE A 130 -13.89 11.31 6.73
N ARG A 131 -13.14 10.58 5.89
CA ARG A 131 -13.59 10.01 4.63
C ARG A 131 -13.07 8.57 4.52
N ALA A 132 -13.90 7.66 4.06
CA ALA A 132 -13.42 6.40 3.54
C ALA A 132 -12.92 6.63 2.11
N VAL A 133 -11.71 6.20 1.80
CA VAL A 133 -11.07 6.41 0.50
C VAL A 133 -10.57 5.07 -0.03
N GLU A 134 -10.70 4.84 -1.34
CA GLU A 134 -10.09 3.67 -1.99
C GLU A 134 -8.57 3.71 -1.81
N ALA A 135 -7.99 2.58 -1.47
CA ALA A 135 -6.58 2.48 -1.14
C ALA A 135 -5.91 1.30 -1.85
N ASP A 136 -4.57 1.29 -1.77
CA ASP A 136 -3.80 0.12 -2.14
C ASP A 136 -3.92 -0.96 -1.04
N SER A 137 -3.88 -2.23 -1.43
CA SER A 137 -3.92 -3.34 -0.46
C SER A 137 -2.54 -3.63 0.16
N GLY A 138 -1.47 -3.11 -0.46
CA GLY A 138 -0.10 -3.22 0.00
C GLY A 138 0.36 -4.64 0.26
N ALA A 139 1.30 -4.77 1.20
CA ALA A 139 1.91 -6.05 1.58
C ALA A 139 0.96 -7.01 2.34
N ILE A 140 -0.23 -6.57 2.72
CA ILE A 140 -1.26 -7.45 3.30
C ILE A 140 -1.95 -8.25 2.18
N GLY A 141 -1.98 -7.71 0.96
CA GLY A 141 -2.65 -8.31 -0.19
C GLY A 141 -4.18 -8.14 -0.17
N GLY A 142 -4.83 -8.51 -1.28
CA GLY A 142 -6.27 -8.42 -1.47
C GLY A 142 -6.69 -7.46 -2.59
N ASP A 143 -7.94 -7.56 -3.04
CA ASP A 143 -8.41 -6.86 -4.25
C ASP A 143 -9.04 -5.48 -3.96
N VAL A 144 -9.71 -5.35 -2.81
CA VAL A 144 -10.48 -4.15 -2.43
C VAL A 144 -10.04 -3.65 -1.06
N SER A 145 -9.60 -2.40 -1.00
CA SER A 145 -9.13 -1.75 0.21
C SER A 145 -9.75 -0.37 0.36
N HIS A 146 -10.19 -0.04 1.58
CA HIS A 146 -10.65 1.29 1.95
C HIS A 146 -9.94 1.75 3.22
N GLU A 147 -9.35 2.94 3.15
CA GLU A 147 -8.74 3.61 4.30
C GLU A 147 -9.71 4.65 4.86
N PHE A 148 -9.87 4.68 6.18
CA PHE A 148 -10.64 5.72 6.86
C PHE A 148 -9.71 6.86 7.29
N MET A 149 -9.69 7.92 6.51
CA MET A 149 -8.78 9.06 6.67
C MET A 149 -9.46 10.20 7.43
N VAL A 150 -8.89 10.58 8.57
CA VAL A 150 -9.27 11.80 9.28
C VAL A 150 -8.70 13.01 8.54
N LEU A 151 -9.56 13.98 8.21
CA LEU A 151 -9.17 15.16 7.46
C LEU A 151 -8.41 16.13 8.37
N ALA A 152 -7.10 16.23 8.16
CA ALA A 152 -6.23 17.12 8.91
C ALA A 152 -5.11 17.67 8.01
N PRO A 153 -4.76 18.98 8.12
CA PRO A 153 -3.63 19.55 7.39
C PRO A 153 -2.28 18.89 7.72
N SER A 154 -2.18 18.24 8.88
CA SER A 154 -0.99 17.52 9.34
C SER A 154 -0.96 16.05 8.94
N GLY A 155 -1.93 15.57 8.15
CA GLY A 155 -1.96 14.20 7.67
C GLY A 155 -0.79 13.89 6.72
N GLU A 156 -0.20 12.71 6.84
CA GLU A 156 0.89 12.29 5.94
C GLU A 156 0.38 11.84 4.56
N ALA A 157 -0.86 11.35 4.49
CA ALA A 157 -1.47 10.84 3.27
C ALA A 157 -2.16 11.97 2.48
N VAL A 158 -1.91 11.99 1.17
CA VAL A 158 -2.64 12.84 0.24
C VAL A 158 -3.84 12.07 -0.29
N ILE A 159 -5.04 12.61 -0.07
CA ILE A 159 -6.28 12.07 -0.59
C ILE A 159 -6.80 12.94 -1.73
N LEU A 160 -7.32 12.29 -2.76
CA LEU A 160 -8.02 12.93 -3.87
C LEU A 160 -9.50 12.59 -3.70
N TYR A 161 -10.36 13.58 -3.67
CA TYR A 161 -11.80 13.37 -3.57
C TYR A 161 -12.57 14.36 -4.42
N CYS A 162 -13.72 13.92 -4.92
CA CYS A 162 -14.63 14.75 -5.66
C CYS A 162 -15.55 15.49 -4.70
N GLU A 163 -15.69 16.81 -4.88
CA GLU A 163 -16.66 17.59 -4.10
C GLU A 163 -18.10 17.37 -4.57
N ALA A 164 -18.29 16.89 -5.80
CA ALA A 164 -19.60 16.72 -6.44
C ALA A 164 -20.11 15.27 -6.47
N CYS A 165 -19.27 14.27 -6.15
CA CYS A 165 -19.66 12.86 -6.12
C CYS A 165 -18.96 12.10 -4.99
N SER A 166 -19.20 10.79 -4.88
CA SER A 166 -18.66 9.94 -3.81
C SER A 166 -17.22 9.47 -4.04
N PHE A 167 -16.56 9.85 -5.14
CA PHE A 167 -15.20 9.43 -5.40
C PHE A 167 -14.24 9.97 -4.35
N ALA A 168 -13.48 9.08 -3.72
CA ALA A 168 -12.36 9.43 -2.87
C ALA A 168 -11.34 8.29 -2.90
N ALA A 169 -10.07 8.61 -3.11
CA ALA A 169 -8.99 7.64 -3.17
C ALA A 169 -7.70 8.23 -2.56
N ASN A 170 -6.87 7.37 -1.99
CA ASN A 170 -5.48 7.69 -1.71
C ASN A 170 -4.76 7.98 -3.05
N ASN A 171 -3.83 8.95 -3.07
CA ASN A 171 -3.00 9.26 -4.24
C ASN A 171 -2.31 8.04 -4.87
N GLU A 172 -2.00 7.06 -4.02
CA GLU A 172 -1.40 5.78 -4.41
C GLU A 172 -2.34 4.95 -5.32
N LYS A 173 -3.65 5.05 -5.09
CA LYS A 173 -4.69 4.31 -5.83
C LYS A 173 -5.41 5.13 -6.90
N ALA A 174 -5.56 6.43 -6.68
CA ALA A 174 -6.36 7.31 -7.54
C ALA A 174 -5.93 7.23 -9.01
N THR A 175 -6.88 7.09 -9.92
CA THR A 175 -6.59 7.05 -11.36
C THR A 175 -6.56 8.45 -11.95
N ALA A 176 -5.65 8.67 -12.89
CA ALA A 176 -5.63 9.87 -13.71
C ALA A 176 -6.42 9.61 -15.00
N ALA A 177 -7.16 10.60 -15.48
CA ALA A 177 -7.71 10.55 -16.82
C ALA A 177 -6.54 10.56 -17.83
N LEU A 178 -6.68 9.79 -18.91
CA LEU A 178 -5.69 9.85 -19.99
C LEU A 178 -5.63 11.27 -20.57
N PRO A 179 -4.43 11.77 -20.92
CA PRO A 179 -4.30 13.01 -21.66
C PRO A 179 -5.20 12.99 -22.90
N LYS A 180 -5.83 14.12 -23.21
CA LYS A 180 -6.57 14.24 -24.47
C LYS A 180 -5.57 14.08 -25.61
N ALA A 181 -5.91 13.24 -26.59
CA ALA A 181 -5.14 13.16 -27.82
C ALA A 181 -5.09 14.54 -28.46
N ILE A 182 -3.88 14.99 -28.76
CA ILE A 182 -3.64 16.23 -29.49
C ILE A 182 -3.60 15.85 -30.96
N ASP A 183 -4.42 16.53 -31.77
CA ASP A 183 -4.45 16.36 -33.22
C ASP A 183 -3.42 17.30 -33.85
N GLU A 184 -2.15 16.94 -33.72
CA GLU A 184 -1.01 17.66 -34.31
C GLU A 184 -0.36 16.84 -35.41
N ALA A 185 0.11 17.53 -36.45
CA ALA A 185 0.83 16.89 -37.54
C ALA A 185 2.17 16.35 -37.03
N LEU A 186 2.47 15.08 -37.31
CA LEU A 186 3.76 14.49 -37.00
C LEU A 186 4.87 15.23 -37.74
N LEU A 187 5.84 15.74 -36.97
CA LEU A 187 7.07 16.33 -37.50
C LEU A 187 8.12 15.24 -37.76
N ASN A 188 9.16 15.59 -38.50
CA ASN A 188 10.32 14.72 -38.65
C ASN A 188 11.13 14.70 -37.35
N LEU A 189 11.67 13.54 -36.98
CA LEU A 189 12.58 13.40 -35.85
C LEU A 189 13.90 14.13 -36.14
N GLU A 190 14.32 15.00 -35.23
CA GLU A 190 15.56 15.76 -35.29
C GLU A 190 16.33 15.60 -33.98
N GLU A 191 17.64 15.42 -34.08
CA GLU A 191 18.54 15.40 -32.92
C GLU A 191 19.03 16.82 -32.63
N VAL A 192 18.88 17.27 -31.39
CA VAL A 192 19.27 18.61 -30.95
C VAL A 192 20.24 18.48 -29.79
N GLU A 193 21.39 19.16 -29.87
CA GLU A 193 22.35 19.19 -28.76
C GLU A 193 21.79 20.00 -27.57
N THR A 194 21.67 19.36 -26.40
CA THR A 194 21.21 19.99 -25.15
C THR A 194 22.31 19.99 -24.08
N PRO A 195 23.46 20.68 -24.30
CA PRO A 195 24.61 20.61 -23.41
C PRO A 195 24.29 21.15 -22.02
N GLY A 196 24.52 20.32 -21.00
CA GLY A 196 24.31 20.68 -19.60
C GLY A 196 22.85 20.81 -19.16
N GLN A 197 21.89 20.41 -19.99
CA GLN A 197 20.46 20.38 -19.65
C GLN A 197 20.03 18.93 -19.40
N ALA A 198 19.57 18.60 -18.21
CA ALA A 198 19.23 17.21 -17.84
C ALA A 198 17.84 17.09 -17.22
N THR A 199 17.34 18.14 -16.58
CA THR A 199 16.03 18.14 -15.93
C THR A 199 14.94 18.69 -16.86
N VAL A 200 13.68 18.30 -16.62
CA VAL A 200 12.54 18.84 -17.37
C VAL A 200 12.52 20.37 -17.37
N PRO A 201 12.67 21.08 -16.23
CA PRO A 201 12.71 22.55 -16.24
C PRO A 201 13.82 23.15 -17.10
N GLU A 202 15.02 22.54 -17.09
CA GLU A 202 16.16 22.96 -17.91
C GLU A 202 15.88 22.78 -19.40
N VAL A 203 15.39 21.59 -19.80
CA VAL A 203 15.10 21.27 -21.21
C VAL A 203 13.95 22.12 -21.74
N THR A 204 12.88 22.30 -20.96
CA THR A 204 11.77 23.20 -21.30
C THR A 204 12.26 24.63 -21.52
N ALA A 205 13.10 25.16 -20.63
CA ALA A 205 13.65 26.51 -20.77
C ALA A 205 14.58 26.64 -21.98
N PHE A 206 15.37 25.61 -22.27
CA PHE A 206 16.32 25.60 -23.38
C PHE A 206 15.63 25.51 -24.75
N LEU A 207 14.73 24.53 -24.91
CA LEU A 207 14.03 24.26 -26.18
C LEU A 207 12.77 25.12 -26.39
N GLN A 208 12.35 25.90 -25.38
CA GLN A 208 11.16 26.74 -25.42
C GLN A 208 9.86 25.94 -25.67
N VAL A 209 9.76 24.75 -25.06
CA VAL A 209 8.60 23.84 -25.16
C VAL A 209 7.97 23.60 -23.80
N GLY A 210 6.66 23.30 -23.76
CA GLY A 210 5.97 22.96 -22.52
C GLY A 210 6.45 21.62 -21.93
N PRO A 211 6.39 21.42 -20.60
CA PRO A 211 6.73 20.14 -19.98
C PRO A 211 5.78 19.01 -20.40
N ASP A 212 4.55 19.36 -20.84
CA ASP A 212 3.57 18.46 -21.43
C ASP A 212 3.98 17.90 -22.81
N GLN A 213 4.99 18.50 -23.45
CA GLN A 213 5.59 18.06 -24.71
C GLN A 213 6.88 17.25 -24.52
N LEU A 214 7.32 17.07 -23.27
CA LEU A 214 8.49 16.28 -22.93
C LEU A 214 8.07 14.90 -22.40
N ILE A 215 8.96 13.93 -22.56
CA ILE A 215 8.84 12.60 -21.97
C ILE A 215 10.01 12.40 -21.00
N LYS A 216 9.70 12.11 -19.74
CA LYS A 216 10.67 11.61 -18.77
C LYS A 216 10.79 10.10 -18.94
N THR A 217 12.01 9.64 -19.19
CA THR A 217 12.35 8.22 -19.22
C THR A 217 13.09 7.85 -17.94
N LEU A 218 12.47 7.03 -17.11
CA LEU A 218 13.03 6.50 -15.88
C LEU A 218 13.40 5.03 -16.09
N PHE A 219 14.61 4.64 -15.71
CA PHE A 219 15.05 3.26 -15.81
C PHE A 219 14.97 2.57 -14.46
N TYR A 220 14.30 1.43 -14.44
CA TYR A 220 14.21 0.52 -13.31
C TYR A 220 14.83 -0.82 -13.66
N ALA A 221 15.20 -1.60 -12.65
CA ALA A 221 15.70 -2.95 -12.79
C ALA A 221 14.94 -3.89 -11.86
N THR A 222 14.66 -5.08 -12.36
CA THR A 222 14.36 -6.27 -11.57
C THR A 222 15.59 -7.19 -11.57
N ASP A 223 15.52 -8.33 -10.90
CA ASP A 223 16.60 -9.33 -10.97
C ASP A 223 16.80 -9.91 -12.39
N GLU A 224 15.82 -9.78 -13.28
CA GLU A 224 15.80 -10.40 -14.61
C GLU A 224 16.04 -9.39 -15.74
N GLU A 225 15.49 -8.18 -15.62
CA GLU A 225 15.39 -7.24 -16.73
C GLU A 225 15.44 -5.76 -16.32
N PHE A 226 15.78 -4.91 -17.29
CA PHE A 226 15.63 -3.46 -17.19
C PHE A 226 14.31 -3.02 -17.80
N ILE A 227 13.69 -2.02 -17.17
CA ILE A 227 12.38 -1.50 -17.53
C ILE A 227 12.53 0.00 -17.74
N ALA A 228 12.21 0.48 -18.94
CA ALA A 228 12.10 1.90 -19.23
C ALA A 228 10.65 2.35 -19.00
N VAL A 229 10.45 3.28 -18.08
CA VAL A 229 9.15 3.84 -17.74
C VAL A 229 9.07 5.25 -18.27
N LEU A 230 8.12 5.50 -19.17
CA LEU A 230 7.93 6.78 -19.82
C LEU A 230 6.72 7.47 -19.21
N VAL A 231 6.92 8.69 -18.70
CA VAL A 231 5.85 9.58 -18.21
C VAL A 231 5.99 10.95 -18.86
N ARG A 232 4.92 11.74 -18.92
CA ARG A 232 4.98 13.10 -19.46
C ARG A 232 5.86 13.99 -18.56
N GLY A 233 6.46 15.04 -19.10
CA GLY A 233 7.43 15.87 -18.37
C GLY A 233 6.87 16.52 -17.11
N ASP A 234 5.58 16.83 -17.10
CA ASP A 234 4.82 17.41 -15.98
C ASP A 234 4.16 16.36 -15.06
N ASP A 235 4.28 15.06 -15.36
CA ASP A 235 3.74 13.98 -14.53
C ASP A 235 4.84 13.36 -13.67
N GLU A 236 4.53 12.92 -12.45
CA GLU A 236 5.45 12.12 -11.62
C GLU A 236 5.06 10.65 -11.62
N LEU A 237 6.07 9.78 -11.68
CA LEU A 237 5.85 8.35 -11.59
C LEU A 237 5.39 7.97 -10.18
N ASN A 238 4.29 7.22 -10.13
CA ASN A 238 3.85 6.58 -8.90
C ASN A 238 4.42 5.16 -8.84
N GLU A 239 5.42 4.95 -7.97
CA GLU A 239 6.11 3.67 -7.84
C GLU A 239 5.21 2.55 -7.29
N ILE A 240 4.16 2.87 -6.53
CA ILE A 240 3.20 1.87 -6.04
C ILE A 240 2.39 1.31 -7.22
N LYS A 241 1.92 2.19 -8.12
CA LYS A 241 1.24 1.76 -9.36
C LYS A 241 2.16 0.95 -10.26
N LEU A 242 3.44 1.36 -10.36
CA LEU A 242 4.44 0.60 -11.11
C LEU A 242 4.67 -0.78 -10.48
N GLY A 243 4.83 -0.85 -9.15
CA GLY A 243 5.00 -2.10 -8.42
C GLY A 243 3.85 -3.07 -8.61
N ASN A 244 2.61 -2.56 -8.56
CA ASN A 244 1.41 -3.34 -8.85
C ASN A 244 1.35 -3.86 -10.29
N LEU A 245 1.91 -3.12 -11.26
CA LEU A 245 1.98 -3.52 -12.66
C LEU A 245 3.08 -4.57 -12.92
N ILE A 246 4.27 -4.36 -12.35
CA ILE A 246 5.43 -5.26 -12.52
C ILE A 246 5.22 -6.56 -11.72
N ASN A 247 4.63 -6.45 -10.52
CA ASN A 247 4.40 -7.54 -9.59
C ASN A 247 5.67 -8.36 -9.24
N LYS A 248 6.82 -7.67 -9.16
CA LYS A 248 8.13 -8.20 -8.76
C LYS A 248 8.90 -7.13 -7.99
N PRO A 249 9.87 -7.49 -7.14
CA PRO A 249 10.82 -6.53 -6.58
C PRO A 249 11.54 -5.76 -7.69
N PHE A 250 11.60 -4.44 -7.55
CA PHE A 250 12.25 -3.55 -8.50
C PHE A 250 12.97 -2.42 -7.77
N ARG A 251 13.95 -1.82 -8.43
CA ARG A 251 14.68 -0.64 -7.95
C ARG A 251 15.01 0.30 -9.08
N LEU A 252 15.22 1.58 -8.77
CA LEU A 252 15.75 2.54 -9.74
C LEU A 252 17.14 2.07 -10.22
N ALA A 253 17.36 2.09 -11.53
CA ALA A 253 18.63 1.75 -12.16
C ALA A 253 19.48 3.02 -12.32
N PRO A 254 20.63 3.13 -11.66
CA PRO A 254 21.50 4.29 -11.81
C PRO A 254 22.19 4.31 -13.20
N PRO A 255 22.61 5.50 -13.69
CA PRO A 255 23.21 5.63 -15.01
C PRO A 255 24.42 4.72 -15.26
N GLU A 256 25.28 4.55 -14.26
CA GLU A 256 26.45 3.65 -14.31
C GLU A 256 26.09 2.19 -14.64
N GLU A 257 24.93 1.71 -14.20
CA GLU A 257 24.49 0.33 -14.47
C GLU A 257 23.98 0.18 -15.90
N LEU A 258 23.33 1.23 -16.43
CA LEU A 258 22.86 1.28 -17.81
C LEU A 258 24.05 1.34 -18.79
N ALA A 259 25.05 2.17 -18.48
CA ALA A 259 26.25 2.34 -19.30
C ALA A 259 27.10 1.06 -19.42
N ALA A 260 26.99 0.12 -18.47
CA ALA A 260 27.71 -1.16 -18.53
C ALA A 260 27.07 -2.17 -19.50
N ARG A 261 25.86 -1.89 -20.02
CA ARG A 261 25.10 -2.78 -20.90
C ARG A 261 24.77 -2.19 -22.29
N LEU A 262 24.99 -0.89 -22.49
CA LEU A 262 24.90 -0.18 -23.78
C LEU A 262 26.29 -0.09 -24.43
#